data_AF-A0A318RFB9-F1
#
_entry.id   AF-A0A318RFB9-F1
#
_cell.length_a   1.000
_cell.length_b   1.000
_cell.length_c   1.000
_cell.angle_alpha   90.00
_cell.angle_beta   90.00
_cell.angle_gamma   90.00
#
_symmetry.space_group_name_H-M   'P 1'
#
loop_
_entity.id
_entity.type
_entity.pdbx_description
1 polymer ?
#
loop_
_entity_poly.entity_id
_entity_poly.type
_entity_poly.pdbx_seq_one_letter_code
_entity_poly.pdbx_strand_id
1 'polypeptide(L)'
;MNAATRLALYGAALVAVFGAAFLAAAAVVPDRIARDWSTSTEHTAHTPTMVTDAASDPEAAPVRGVTMAAQGYALTALAAPTRVGESGKLAFTIIGPDGRPVTALETSHDKQLHAIVVATDGSNYRHVHPTMDPTGRWSLPWQWPTAGSYRIFADFVPAATGADLTLTSSVTVAGEVAAPVPRSVSTLDEVADYQVALIGDLTTAGASTLTVRVSRGGQPVSTLEPYLGAYGHLVALREGDLAYLHVHPEGAAPTGPDQLSGPDVQFATSAPTPGRYLLYFDFQVDGQVHTAEFVLDAAGPADSTPAAPTTTAPAAPAPSDAHGGH
;
A
#
# COMPACT_ATOMS: atom_id res chain seq x y z
N MET A 1 32.55 -41.54 0.84
CA MET A 1 31.36 -41.35 1.71
C MET A 1 30.12 -41.36 0.83
N ASN A 2 29.10 -42.15 1.18
CA ASN A 2 27.85 -42.18 0.42
C ASN A 2 26.92 -41.01 0.80
N ALA A 3 25.88 -40.78 0.00
CA ALA A 3 24.94 -39.67 0.18
C ALA A 3 24.24 -39.71 1.56
N ALA A 4 23.90 -40.90 2.05
CA ALA A 4 23.27 -41.08 3.36
C ALA A 4 24.16 -40.62 4.52
N THR A 5 25.46 -40.94 4.49
CA THR A 5 26.41 -40.47 5.52
C THR A 5 26.59 -38.95 5.48
N ARG A 6 26.57 -38.32 4.29
CA ARG A 6 26.66 -36.86 4.16
C ARG A 6 25.42 -36.15 4.71
N LEU A 7 24.22 -36.68 4.42
CA LEU A 7 22.96 -36.16 4.95
C LEU A 7 22.87 -36.31 6.47
N ALA A 8 23.30 -37.44 7.02
CA ALA A 8 23.33 -37.65 8.47
C ALA A 8 24.30 -36.69 9.17
N LEU A 9 25.50 -36.50 8.61
CA LEU A 9 26.47 -35.53 9.15
C LEU A 9 25.99 -34.09 9.05
N TYR A 10 25.32 -33.73 7.94
CA TYR A 10 24.73 -32.41 7.77
C TYR A 10 23.60 -32.16 8.78
N GLY A 11 22.71 -33.14 8.99
CA GLY A 11 21.66 -33.06 10.00
C GLY A 11 22.23 -32.92 11.42
N ALA A 12 23.26 -33.71 11.76
CA ALA A 12 23.92 -33.59 13.06
C ALA A 12 24.61 -32.22 13.26
N ALA A 13 25.23 -31.68 12.21
CA ALA A 13 25.83 -30.35 12.24
C ALA A 13 24.78 -29.25 12.44
N LEU A 14 23.63 -29.34 11.76
CA LEU A 14 22.52 -28.40 11.97
C LEU A 14 21.97 -28.45 13.40
N VAL A 15 21.76 -29.65 13.94
CA VAL A 15 21.29 -29.80 15.35
C VAL A 15 22.30 -29.19 16.31
N ALA A 16 23.59 -29.39 16.10
CA ALA A 16 24.63 -28.80 16.93
C ALA A 16 24.64 -27.26 16.85
N VAL A 17 24.53 -26.69 15.64
CA VAL A 17 24.51 -25.25 15.43
C VAL A 17 23.26 -24.62 16.06
N PHE A 18 22.08 -25.18 15.81
CA PHE A 18 20.83 -24.68 16.39
C PHE A 18 20.79 -24.84 17.91
N GLY A 19 21.29 -25.96 18.44
CA GLY A 19 21.39 -26.17 19.89
C GLY A 19 22.33 -25.18 20.57
N ALA A 20 23.49 -24.92 19.98
CA ALA A 20 24.42 -23.92 20.48
C ALA A 20 23.84 -22.50 20.42
N ALA A 21 23.16 -22.14 19.32
CA ALA A 21 22.50 -20.85 19.18
C ALA A 21 21.36 -20.67 20.20
N PHE A 22 20.56 -21.72 20.45
CA PHE A 22 19.47 -21.69 21.43
C PHE A 22 20.00 -21.49 22.86
N LEU A 23 21.06 -22.21 23.25
CA LEU A 23 21.68 -22.06 24.57
C LEU A 23 22.36 -20.69 24.74
N ALA A 24 23.01 -20.18 23.70
CA ALA A 24 23.60 -18.84 23.71
C ALA A 24 22.52 -17.74 23.82
N ALA A 25 21.41 -17.89 23.10
CA ALA A 25 20.27 -16.98 23.20
C ALA A 25 19.68 -17.00 24.62
N ALA A 26 19.49 -18.16 25.24
CA ALA A 26 19.01 -18.26 26.61
C ALA A 26 19.93 -17.59 27.66
N ALA A 27 21.24 -17.52 27.40
CA ALA A 27 22.20 -16.88 28.29
C ALA A 27 22.33 -15.36 28.09
N VAL A 28 22.02 -14.86 26.88
CA VAL A 28 22.25 -13.46 26.50
C VAL A 28 20.95 -12.65 26.42
N VAL A 29 19.82 -13.28 26.11
CA VAL A 29 18.53 -12.62 25.98
C VAL A 29 17.90 -12.44 27.37
N PRO A 30 17.71 -11.19 27.85
CA PRO A 30 17.13 -10.94 29.16
C PRO A 30 15.65 -11.36 29.21
N ASP A 31 15.20 -11.94 30.32
CA ASP A 31 13.82 -12.44 30.54
C ASP A 31 12.70 -11.42 30.26
N ARG A 32 13.01 -10.12 30.18
CA ARG A 32 12.06 -9.08 29.75
C ARG A 32 11.69 -9.20 28.27
N ILE A 33 12.65 -9.50 27.39
CA ILE A 33 12.41 -9.61 25.94
C ILE A 33 11.57 -10.85 25.61
N ALA A 34 11.79 -11.96 26.33
CA ALA A 34 10.97 -13.16 26.19
C ALA A 34 9.52 -12.94 26.67
N ARG A 35 9.34 -12.15 27.74
CA ARG A 35 8.02 -11.79 28.27
C ARG A 35 7.25 -10.83 27.35
N ASP A 36 7.94 -9.85 26.75
CA ASP A 36 7.36 -8.93 25.77
C ASP A 36 6.90 -9.67 24.50
N TRP A 37 7.60 -10.76 24.14
CA TRP A 37 7.23 -11.60 23.00
C TRP A 37 6.04 -12.52 23.31
N SER A 38 5.96 -13.06 24.54
CA SER A 38 4.80 -13.85 24.97
C SER A 38 3.53 -13.00 25.14
N THR A 39 3.62 -11.77 25.66
CA THR A 39 2.46 -10.86 25.74
C THR A 39 1.98 -10.43 24.35
N SER A 40 2.90 -10.27 23.38
CA SER A 40 2.54 -10.05 21.97
C SER A 40 1.81 -11.27 21.36
N THR A 41 2.05 -12.48 21.86
CA THR A 41 1.43 -13.72 21.37
C THR A 41 0.10 -14.02 22.08
N GLU A 42 -0.06 -13.63 23.35
CA GLU A 42 -1.32 -13.76 24.10
C GLU A 42 -2.42 -12.83 23.57
N HIS A 43 -2.08 -11.68 22.97
CA HIS A 43 -3.03 -10.88 22.21
C HIS A 43 -3.52 -11.54 20.90
N THR A 44 -2.96 -12.68 20.49
CA THR A 44 -3.34 -13.41 19.26
C THR A 44 -4.08 -14.73 19.55
N ALA A 45 -4.27 -15.12 20.82
CA ALA A 45 -4.90 -16.39 21.18
C ALA A 45 -6.31 -16.19 21.77
N HIS A 46 -7.32 -16.01 20.92
CA HIS A 46 -8.71 -16.04 21.36
C HIS A 46 -9.17 -17.47 21.67
N THR A 47 -9.42 -17.75 22.95
CA THR A 47 -10.19 -18.92 23.40
C THR A 47 -11.69 -18.63 23.16
N PRO A 48 -12.47 -19.52 22.55
CA PRO A 48 -13.87 -19.23 22.24
C PRO A 48 -14.71 -19.35 23.52
N THR A 49 -14.99 -18.20 24.15
CA THR A 49 -16.04 -18.10 25.16
C THR A 49 -17.25 -17.44 24.51
N MET A 50 -18.34 -18.19 24.40
CA MET A 50 -19.64 -17.71 23.96
C MET A 50 -20.14 -16.64 24.93
N VAL A 51 -20.07 -15.37 24.52
CA VAL A 51 -20.86 -14.27 25.10
C VAL A 51 -21.39 -13.42 23.94
N THR A 52 -22.69 -13.22 23.98
CA THR A 52 -23.54 -12.50 23.03
C THR A 52 -23.24 -11.00 22.97
N ASP A 53 -23.34 -10.45 21.75
CA ASP A 53 -23.48 -9.03 21.38
C ASP A 53 -22.65 -8.00 22.15
N ALA A 54 -21.48 -7.68 21.59
CA ALA A 54 -20.84 -6.38 21.74
C ALA A 54 -20.15 -6.00 20.41
N ALA A 55 -20.34 -4.74 20.01
CA ALA A 55 -19.88 -4.18 18.75
C ALA A 55 -18.41 -4.50 18.45
N SER A 56 -18.16 -5.00 17.25
CA SER A 56 -16.84 -5.20 16.69
C SER A 56 -16.10 -3.86 16.62
N ASP A 57 -14.95 -3.78 17.29
CA ASP A 57 -13.90 -2.82 16.94
C ASP A 57 -13.59 -2.96 15.44
N PRO A 58 -13.37 -1.87 14.69
CA PRO A 58 -12.96 -1.98 13.31
C PRO A 58 -11.56 -2.62 13.27
N GLU A 59 -11.51 -3.89 12.88
CA GLU A 59 -10.27 -4.60 12.61
C GLU A 59 -9.45 -3.77 11.60
N ALA A 60 -8.21 -3.43 11.96
CA ALA A 60 -7.33 -2.66 11.08
C ALA A 60 -7.20 -3.37 9.74
N ALA A 61 -7.33 -2.63 8.63
CA ALA A 61 -7.29 -3.22 7.29
C ALA A 61 -6.01 -4.06 7.11
N PRO A 62 -6.10 -5.29 6.57
CA PRO A 62 -4.94 -6.15 6.42
C PRO A 62 -3.92 -5.53 5.46
N VAL A 63 -2.64 -5.60 5.82
CA VAL A 63 -1.53 -5.14 4.99
C VAL A 63 -1.40 -6.03 3.74
N ARG A 64 -1.47 -5.45 2.54
CA ARG A 64 -1.37 -6.17 1.25
C ARG A 64 -0.05 -5.89 0.54
N GLY A 65 0.23 -6.64 -0.53
CA GLY A 65 1.36 -6.35 -1.45
C GLY A 65 2.76 -6.61 -0.88
N VAL A 66 2.88 -7.21 0.31
CA VAL A 66 4.18 -7.52 0.93
C VAL A 66 4.66 -8.96 0.70
N THR A 67 3.78 -9.84 0.20
CA THR A 67 4.07 -11.26 0.01
C THR A 67 3.96 -11.70 -1.46
N MET A 68 4.83 -12.63 -1.87
CA MET A 68 4.74 -13.26 -3.20
C MET A 68 3.66 -14.34 -3.28
N ALA A 69 3.12 -14.77 -2.12
CA ALA A 69 2.07 -15.76 -2.05
C ALA A 69 1.06 -15.44 -0.94
N ALA A 70 -0.22 -15.58 -1.23
CA ALA A 70 -1.32 -15.35 -0.30
C ALA A 70 -2.50 -16.26 -0.66
N GLN A 71 -3.17 -16.83 0.34
CA GLN A 71 -4.38 -17.64 0.16
C GLN A 71 -4.21 -18.80 -0.86
N GLY A 72 -3.01 -19.39 -0.93
CA GLY A 72 -2.67 -20.46 -1.87
C GLY A 72 -2.33 -19.99 -3.29
N TYR A 73 -2.44 -18.69 -3.58
CA TYR A 73 -1.97 -18.08 -4.83
C TYR A 73 -0.51 -17.65 -4.71
N ALA A 74 0.23 -17.69 -5.82
CA ALA A 74 1.63 -17.23 -5.88
C ALA A 74 1.98 -16.56 -7.22
N LEU A 75 2.75 -15.48 -7.18
CA LEU A 75 3.36 -14.87 -8.36
C LEU A 75 4.68 -15.58 -8.66
N THR A 76 4.79 -16.18 -9.84
CA THR A 76 5.91 -17.04 -10.23
C THR A 76 6.39 -16.72 -11.65
N ALA A 77 7.49 -17.39 -12.06
CA ALA A 77 8.03 -17.33 -13.42
C ALA A 77 8.26 -15.90 -13.94
N LEU A 78 8.63 -15.01 -13.01
CA LEU A 78 8.95 -13.61 -13.30
C LEU A 78 10.18 -13.54 -14.20
N ALA A 79 10.02 -12.85 -15.33
CA ALA A 79 11.08 -12.57 -16.28
C ALA A 79 10.94 -11.11 -16.73
N ALA A 80 12.05 -10.40 -16.77
CA ALA A 80 12.15 -9.03 -17.26
C ALA A 80 13.57 -8.81 -17.83
N PRO A 81 13.78 -7.78 -18.67
CA PRO A 81 15.13 -7.30 -18.97
C PRO A 81 15.91 -7.05 -17.68
N THR A 82 17.22 -7.23 -17.70
CA THR A 82 18.04 -7.10 -16.47
C THR A 82 18.98 -5.90 -16.51
N ARG A 83 18.93 -5.10 -17.57
CA ARG A 83 19.70 -3.87 -17.71
C ARG A 83 18.83 -2.70 -18.17
N VAL A 84 19.28 -1.50 -17.84
CA VAL A 84 18.70 -0.24 -18.35
C VAL A 84 18.78 -0.19 -19.87
N GLY A 85 17.72 0.30 -20.52
CA GLY A 85 17.67 0.45 -21.97
C GLY A 85 17.54 -0.86 -22.76
N GLU A 86 17.61 -2.02 -22.13
CA GLU A 86 17.33 -3.30 -22.80
C GLU A 86 15.82 -3.46 -23.03
N SER A 87 15.42 -3.56 -24.29
CA SER A 87 14.03 -3.86 -24.64
C SER A 87 13.76 -5.36 -24.49
N GLY A 88 12.64 -5.70 -23.87
CA GLY A 88 12.17 -7.08 -23.77
C GLY A 88 10.72 -7.15 -23.32
N LYS A 89 10.39 -8.14 -22.49
CA LYS A 89 9.07 -8.28 -21.89
C LYS A 89 9.18 -8.39 -20.38
N LEU A 90 8.30 -7.69 -19.68
CA LEU A 90 7.95 -8.04 -18.30
C LEU A 90 6.90 -9.14 -18.38
N ALA A 91 7.14 -10.28 -17.75
CA ALA A 91 6.26 -11.42 -17.80
C ALA A 91 6.26 -12.23 -16.49
N PHE A 92 5.11 -12.77 -16.11
CA PHE A 92 4.95 -13.60 -14.91
C PHE A 92 3.71 -14.50 -15.03
N THR A 93 3.54 -15.40 -14.07
CA THR A 93 2.39 -16.30 -13.99
C THR A 93 1.86 -16.31 -12.56
N ILE A 94 0.53 -16.24 -12.41
CA ILE A 94 -0.13 -16.46 -11.13
C ILE A 94 -0.49 -17.94 -11.05
N ILE A 95 0.02 -18.64 -10.05
CA ILE A 95 -0.34 -20.03 -9.75
C ILE A 95 -1.40 -20.01 -8.66
N GLY A 96 -2.46 -20.81 -8.83
CA GLY A 96 -3.53 -20.95 -7.85
C GLY A 96 -3.27 -22.05 -6.82
N PRO A 97 -4.19 -22.22 -5.85
CA PRO A 97 -4.08 -23.23 -4.80
C PRO A 97 -3.99 -24.68 -5.31
N ASP A 98 -4.44 -24.94 -6.55
CA ASP A 98 -4.36 -26.25 -7.21
C ASP A 98 -3.01 -26.51 -7.91
N GLY A 99 -2.07 -25.56 -7.82
CA GLY A 99 -0.75 -25.62 -8.44
C GLY A 99 -0.74 -25.34 -9.94
N ARG A 100 -1.85 -24.86 -10.53
CA ARG A 100 -1.95 -24.52 -11.96
C ARG A 100 -1.99 -23.01 -12.21
N PRO A 101 -1.62 -22.55 -13.42
CA PRO A 101 -1.84 -21.16 -13.82
C PRO A 101 -3.30 -20.74 -13.69
N VAL A 102 -3.55 -19.60 -13.06
CA VAL A 102 -4.88 -19.01 -12.97
C VAL A 102 -5.21 -18.33 -14.30
N THR A 103 -6.24 -18.83 -14.98
CA THR A 103 -6.72 -18.28 -16.25
C THR A 103 -8.12 -17.71 -16.19
N ALA A 104 -8.81 -17.86 -15.06
CA ALA A 104 -10.16 -17.33 -14.83
C ALA A 104 -10.10 -16.22 -13.78
N LEU A 105 -10.07 -14.98 -14.26
CA LEU A 105 -10.09 -13.76 -13.44
C LEU A 105 -11.31 -12.92 -13.80
N GLU A 106 -11.89 -12.27 -12.79
CA GLU A 106 -12.93 -11.28 -12.99
C GLU A 106 -12.34 -10.01 -13.60
N THR A 107 -13.16 -9.26 -14.33
CA THR A 107 -12.78 -7.93 -14.82
C THR A 107 -13.15 -6.91 -13.75
N SER A 108 -12.15 -6.21 -13.22
CA SER A 108 -12.28 -5.08 -12.31
C SER A 108 -11.61 -3.87 -12.97
N HIS A 109 -12.22 -2.68 -12.90
CA HIS A 109 -11.65 -1.47 -13.52
C HIS A 109 -11.25 -1.68 -15.01
N ASP A 110 -12.14 -2.31 -15.79
CA ASP A 110 -11.97 -2.69 -17.20
C ASP A 110 -10.81 -3.64 -17.53
N LYS A 111 -10.14 -4.22 -16.53
CA LYS A 111 -9.01 -5.13 -16.72
C LYS A 111 -9.13 -6.35 -15.81
N GLN A 112 -8.50 -7.45 -16.22
CA GLN A 112 -8.42 -8.64 -15.38
C GLN A 112 -7.26 -8.60 -14.40
N LEU A 113 -6.26 -7.77 -14.69
CA LEU A 113 -5.06 -7.64 -13.86
C LEU A 113 -4.48 -6.23 -13.99
N HIS A 114 -4.20 -5.62 -12.85
CA HIS A 114 -3.41 -4.41 -12.74
C HIS A 114 -2.01 -4.77 -12.26
N ALA A 115 -1.00 -4.33 -13.00
CA ALA A 115 0.38 -4.48 -12.61
C ALA A 115 0.97 -3.12 -12.25
N ILE A 116 1.36 -2.96 -10.99
CA ILE A 116 2.08 -1.76 -10.53
C ILE A 116 3.56 -2.11 -10.49
N VAL A 117 4.40 -1.29 -11.12
CA VAL A 117 5.85 -1.42 -11.08
C VAL A 117 6.44 -0.13 -10.54
N VAL A 118 7.28 -0.22 -9.52
CA VAL A 118 7.85 0.96 -8.84
C VAL A 118 9.22 0.63 -8.29
N ALA A 119 10.15 1.57 -8.32
CA ALA A 119 11.45 1.40 -7.67
C ALA A 119 11.29 1.34 -6.14
N THR A 120 12.25 0.75 -5.43
CA THR A 120 12.17 0.62 -3.95
C THR A 120 12.17 1.96 -3.22
N ASP A 121 12.61 3.04 -3.85
CA ASP A 121 12.53 4.42 -3.34
C ASP A 121 11.23 5.15 -3.74
N GLY A 122 10.30 4.45 -4.42
CA GLY A 122 9.05 5.03 -4.92
C GLY A 122 9.17 5.77 -6.24
N SER A 123 10.35 5.88 -6.84
CA SER A 123 10.48 6.49 -8.15
C SER A 123 10.00 5.54 -9.27
N ASN A 124 9.84 6.08 -10.48
CA ASN A 124 9.56 5.31 -11.69
C ASN A 124 8.29 4.43 -11.59
N TYR A 125 7.25 4.94 -10.91
CA TYR A 125 5.96 4.30 -10.84
C TYR A 125 5.35 4.12 -12.24
N ARG A 126 4.78 2.94 -12.48
CA ARG A 126 4.03 2.61 -13.69
C ARG A 126 2.86 1.71 -13.34
N HIS A 127 1.66 2.15 -13.72
CA HIS A 127 0.45 1.34 -13.71
C HIS A 127 0.21 0.77 -15.11
N VAL A 128 0.36 -0.55 -15.26
CA VAL A 128 0.29 -1.21 -16.57
C VAL A 128 -0.61 -2.44 -16.53
N HIS A 129 -1.07 -2.84 -17.72
CA HIS A 129 -2.05 -3.92 -17.88
C HIS A 129 -1.47 -4.96 -18.84
N PRO A 130 -0.70 -5.96 -18.35
CA PRO A 130 -0.24 -7.05 -19.20
C PRO A 130 -1.43 -7.83 -19.75
N THR A 131 -1.21 -8.52 -20.86
CA THR A 131 -2.20 -9.44 -21.43
C THR A 131 -1.81 -10.89 -21.12
N MET A 132 -2.81 -11.72 -20.84
CA MET A 132 -2.62 -13.15 -20.60
C MET A 132 -2.65 -13.93 -21.92
N ASP A 133 -1.70 -14.84 -22.10
CA ASP A 133 -1.74 -15.84 -23.16
C ASP A 133 -2.56 -17.09 -22.76
N PRO A 134 -2.87 -18.01 -23.68
CA PRO A 134 -3.66 -19.22 -23.37
C PRO A 134 -3.04 -20.15 -22.32
N THR A 135 -1.76 -19.98 -21.96
CA THR A 135 -1.07 -20.77 -20.92
C THR A 135 -1.17 -20.15 -19.53
N GLY A 136 -1.80 -18.97 -19.41
CA GLY A 136 -1.88 -18.22 -18.16
C GLY A 136 -0.66 -17.34 -17.88
N ARG A 137 0.18 -17.08 -18.89
CA ARG A 137 1.33 -16.18 -18.76
C ARG A 137 0.93 -14.75 -19.12
N TRP A 138 1.14 -13.84 -18.18
CA TRP A 138 0.94 -12.42 -18.35
C TRP A 138 2.21 -11.80 -18.94
N SER A 139 2.09 -10.92 -19.94
CA SER A 139 3.23 -10.17 -20.42
C SER A 139 2.88 -8.84 -21.10
N LEU A 140 3.86 -7.93 -21.13
CA LEU A 140 3.85 -6.72 -21.96
C LEU A 140 5.29 -6.36 -22.39
N PRO A 141 5.46 -5.58 -23.48
CA PRO A 141 6.74 -4.97 -23.81
C PRO A 141 7.26 -4.11 -22.65
N TRP A 142 8.55 -4.21 -22.35
CA TRP A 142 9.15 -3.52 -21.21
C TRP A 142 10.58 -3.07 -21.48
N GLN A 143 10.95 -1.96 -20.85
CA GLN A 143 12.30 -1.43 -20.78
C GLN A 143 12.41 -0.66 -19.45
N TRP A 144 13.54 -0.80 -18.76
CA TRP A 144 13.80 -0.11 -17.50
C TRP A 144 14.40 1.28 -17.74
N PRO A 145 13.87 2.33 -17.10
CA PRO A 145 14.40 3.69 -17.23
C PRO A 145 15.68 3.89 -16.42
N THR A 146 15.80 3.24 -15.25
CA THR A 146 16.95 3.37 -14.35
C THR A 146 17.35 2.02 -13.76
N ALA A 147 18.58 1.94 -13.26
CA ALA A 147 19.06 0.77 -12.54
C ALA A 147 18.55 0.79 -11.09
N GLY A 148 18.53 -0.38 -10.44
CA GLY A 148 18.09 -0.50 -9.05
C GLY A 148 17.13 -1.66 -8.83
N SER A 149 16.53 -1.69 -7.65
CA SER A 149 15.53 -2.69 -7.27
C SER A 149 14.13 -2.16 -7.52
N TYR A 150 13.30 -2.97 -8.16
CA TYR A 150 11.89 -2.67 -8.43
C TYR A 150 11.00 -3.69 -7.75
N ARG A 151 9.86 -3.21 -7.25
CA ARG A 151 8.75 -4.04 -6.82
C ARG A 151 7.69 -4.06 -7.90
N ILE A 152 7.14 -5.25 -8.13
CA ILE A 152 6.05 -5.49 -9.05
C ILE A 152 4.90 -6.02 -8.22
N PHE A 153 3.73 -5.43 -8.38
CA PHE A 153 2.49 -5.89 -7.78
C PHE A 153 1.61 -6.43 -8.89
N ALA A 154 0.91 -7.52 -8.61
CA ALA A 154 -0.18 -8.03 -9.43
C ALA A 154 -1.43 -7.98 -8.57
N ASP A 155 -2.37 -7.14 -8.98
CA ASP A 155 -3.67 -6.95 -8.34
C ASP A 155 -4.76 -7.56 -9.22
N PHE A 156 -5.51 -8.51 -8.68
CA PHE A 156 -6.43 -9.36 -9.44
C PHE A 156 -7.51 -9.98 -8.56
N VAL A 157 -8.61 -10.35 -9.21
CA VAL A 157 -9.75 -11.03 -8.58
C VAL A 157 -9.94 -12.42 -9.21
N PRO A 158 -9.57 -13.53 -8.54
CA PRO A 158 -9.84 -14.87 -9.04
C PRO A 158 -11.33 -15.14 -9.10
N ALA A 159 -11.84 -15.60 -10.25
CA ALA A 159 -13.26 -15.93 -10.40
C ALA A 159 -13.73 -17.05 -9.45
N ALA A 160 -12.81 -17.86 -8.93
CA ALA A 160 -13.10 -18.92 -7.97
C ALA A 160 -13.46 -18.40 -6.57
N THR A 161 -12.93 -17.23 -6.18
CA THR A 161 -13.12 -16.66 -4.84
C THR A 161 -13.88 -15.35 -4.84
N GLY A 162 -13.82 -14.58 -5.94
CA GLY A 162 -14.33 -13.21 -6.01
C GLY A 162 -13.63 -12.23 -5.05
N ALA A 163 -12.55 -12.68 -4.41
CA ALA A 163 -11.82 -11.92 -3.41
C ALA A 163 -10.61 -11.24 -4.06
N ASP A 164 -10.48 -9.94 -3.81
CA ASP A 164 -9.36 -9.14 -4.30
C ASP A 164 -8.03 -9.54 -3.66
N LEU A 165 -7.01 -9.73 -4.49
CA LEU A 165 -5.69 -10.22 -4.10
C LEU A 165 -4.59 -9.39 -4.75
N THR A 166 -3.66 -8.94 -3.92
CA THR A 166 -2.43 -8.29 -4.36
C THR A 166 -1.23 -9.14 -4.00
N LEU A 167 -0.55 -9.69 -5.01
CA LEU A 167 0.71 -10.41 -4.86
C LEU A 167 1.86 -9.54 -5.35
N THR A 168 3.06 -9.79 -4.85
CA THR A 168 4.24 -9.00 -5.24
C THR A 168 5.42 -9.87 -5.66
N SER A 169 6.38 -9.28 -6.35
CA SER A 169 7.71 -9.85 -6.53
C SER A 169 8.69 -8.72 -6.82
N SER A 170 9.97 -9.03 -7.00
CA SER A 170 11.00 -8.02 -7.21
C SER A 170 11.96 -8.39 -8.32
N VAL A 171 12.48 -7.36 -9.00
CA VAL A 171 13.52 -7.45 -10.03
C VAL A 171 14.64 -6.51 -9.67
N THR A 172 15.88 -6.96 -9.84
CA THR A 172 17.06 -6.08 -9.80
C THR A 172 17.53 -5.79 -11.22
N VAL A 173 17.64 -4.51 -11.54
CA VAL A 173 18.11 -4.01 -12.84
C VAL A 173 19.54 -3.52 -12.66
N ALA A 174 20.46 -4.13 -13.41
CA ALA A 174 21.86 -3.78 -13.39
C ALA A 174 22.14 -2.46 -14.12
N GLY A 175 23.06 -1.69 -13.57
CA GLY A 175 23.53 -0.41 -14.05
C GLY A 175 24.00 0.46 -12.88
N GLU A 176 24.28 1.73 -13.15
CA GLU A 176 24.64 2.69 -12.12
C GLU A 176 23.39 3.10 -11.34
N VAL A 177 23.40 2.85 -10.03
CA VAL A 177 22.30 3.19 -9.13
C VAL A 177 22.62 4.54 -8.49
N ALA A 178 21.80 5.55 -8.78
CA ALA A 178 21.89 6.83 -8.12
C ALA A 178 21.44 6.73 -6.66
N ALA A 179 21.96 7.61 -5.80
CA ALA A 179 21.44 7.74 -4.45
C ALA A 179 19.97 8.21 -4.50
N PRO A 180 19.05 7.61 -3.72
CA PRO A 180 17.68 8.07 -3.65
C PRO A 180 17.61 9.54 -3.24
N VAL A 181 16.78 10.32 -3.92
CA VAL A 181 16.49 11.71 -3.52
C VAL A 181 15.39 11.66 -2.46
N PRO A 182 15.61 12.21 -1.25
CA PRO A 182 14.57 12.24 -0.22
C PRO A 182 13.33 12.97 -0.73
N ARG A 183 12.16 12.34 -0.61
CA ARG A 183 10.87 12.96 -0.95
C ARG A 183 10.30 13.66 0.28
N SER A 184 10.09 14.97 0.18
CA SER A 184 9.36 15.72 1.21
C SER A 184 7.87 15.44 1.11
N VAL A 185 7.16 15.58 2.24
CA VAL A 185 5.69 15.58 2.25
C VAL A 185 5.20 16.63 1.25
N SER A 186 4.31 16.21 0.35
CA SER A 186 3.73 17.08 -0.66
C SER A 186 2.32 16.62 -0.99
N THR A 187 1.39 17.57 -0.99
CA THR A 187 0.00 17.39 -1.41
C THR A 187 -0.30 18.05 -2.75
N LEU A 188 0.74 18.53 -3.43
CA LEU A 188 0.65 19.21 -4.72
C LEU A 188 1.67 18.61 -5.67
N ASP A 189 1.24 18.37 -6.91
CA ASP A 189 2.12 17.97 -7.99
C ASP A 189 1.82 18.74 -9.27
N GLU A 190 2.85 18.94 -10.09
CA GLU A 190 2.76 19.55 -11.41
C GLU A 190 3.19 18.51 -12.46
N VAL A 191 2.22 18.00 -13.20
CA VAL A 191 2.43 17.00 -14.25
C VAL A 191 1.95 17.55 -15.58
N ALA A 192 2.85 17.59 -16.57
CA ALA A 192 2.65 18.29 -17.83
C ALA A 192 2.23 19.76 -17.62
N ASP A 193 1.00 20.15 -17.95
CA ASP A 193 0.44 21.49 -17.74
C ASP A 193 -0.66 21.52 -16.65
N TYR A 194 -0.81 20.42 -15.91
CA TYR A 194 -1.78 20.29 -14.83
C TYR A 194 -1.15 20.53 -13.48
N GLN A 195 -1.91 21.21 -12.61
CA GLN A 195 -1.68 21.26 -11.18
C GLN A 195 -2.71 20.37 -10.49
N VAL A 196 -2.22 19.37 -9.76
CA VAL A 196 -3.04 18.36 -9.10
C VAL A 196 -2.84 18.46 -7.60
N ALA A 197 -3.92 18.72 -6.87
CA ALA A 197 -3.88 18.89 -5.41
C ALA A 197 -4.62 17.75 -4.71
N LEU A 198 -4.00 17.19 -3.68
CA LEU A 198 -4.58 16.20 -2.78
C LEU A 198 -5.09 16.89 -1.51
N ILE A 199 -6.36 16.72 -1.19
CA ILE A 199 -7.05 17.35 -0.07
C ILE A 199 -7.57 16.26 0.87
N GLY A 200 -7.28 16.40 2.15
CA GLY A 200 -7.66 15.44 3.18
C GLY A 200 -6.45 14.85 3.90
N ASP A 201 -6.70 14.16 5.01
CA ASP A 201 -5.67 13.55 5.84
C ASP A 201 -5.79 12.03 5.75
N LEU A 202 -4.65 11.37 5.49
CA LEU A 202 -4.56 9.91 5.60
C LEU A 202 -4.37 9.56 7.09
N THR A 203 -5.22 8.69 7.63
CA THR A 203 -5.16 8.36 9.07
C THR A 203 -5.28 6.86 9.31
N THR A 204 -4.86 6.41 10.48
CA THR A 204 -5.15 5.05 10.95
C THR A 204 -6.41 4.95 11.82
N ALA A 205 -7.12 6.06 12.04
CA ALA A 205 -8.25 6.15 12.95
C ALA A 205 -9.58 5.68 12.31
N GLY A 206 -9.53 5.15 11.09
CA GLY A 206 -10.67 4.71 10.32
C GLY A 206 -10.59 5.20 8.87
N ALA A 207 -11.66 4.94 8.10
CA ALA A 207 -11.76 5.43 6.74
C ALA A 207 -11.73 6.97 6.71
N SER A 208 -10.85 7.51 5.87
CA SER A 208 -10.71 8.91 5.53
C SER A 208 -10.98 9.11 4.04
N THR A 209 -11.58 10.24 3.68
CA THR A 209 -11.77 10.63 2.29
C THR A 209 -10.62 11.52 1.84
N LEU A 210 -9.96 11.12 0.75
CA LEU A 210 -8.98 11.91 0.03
C LEU A 210 -9.61 12.43 -1.27
N THR A 211 -9.55 13.74 -1.48
CA THR A 211 -10.05 14.38 -2.70
C THR A 211 -8.88 14.85 -3.54
N VAL A 212 -8.77 14.33 -4.76
CA VAL A 212 -7.83 14.84 -5.76
C VAL A 212 -8.54 15.87 -6.64
N ARG A 213 -8.00 17.08 -6.71
CA ARG A 213 -8.49 18.17 -7.55
C ARG A 213 -7.53 18.45 -8.70
N VAL A 214 -8.02 18.40 -9.93
CA VAL A 214 -7.23 18.66 -11.14
C VAL A 214 -7.54 20.07 -11.68
N SER A 215 -6.50 20.84 -11.98
CA SER A 215 -6.60 22.16 -12.60
C SER A 215 -5.54 22.35 -13.68
N ARG A 216 -5.81 23.24 -14.65
CA ARG A 216 -4.90 23.61 -15.74
C ARG A 216 -4.92 25.13 -15.89
N GLY A 217 -3.76 25.79 -15.81
CA GLY A 217 -3.68 27.25 -15.90
C GLY A 217 -4.53 27.99 -14.85
N GLY A 218 -4.67 27.43 -13.65
CA GLY A 218 -5.50 27.97 -12.57
C GLY A 218 -7.02 27.79 -12.74
N GLN A 219 -7.47 27.10 -13.81
CA GLN A 219 -8.88 26.76 -14.02
C GLN A 219 -9.13 25.29 -13.66
N PRO A 220 -10.25 24.95 -12.98
CA PRO A 220 -10.61 23.57 -12.71
C PRO A 220 -10.83 22.77 -14.00
N VAL A 221 -10.32 21.54 -14.07
CA VAL A 221 -10.53 20.64 -15.22
C VAL A 221 -11.83 19.87 -15.02
N SER A 222 -12.87 20.18 -15.79
CA SER A 222 -14.15 19.46 -15.77
C SER A 222 -14.31 18.47 -16.94
N THR A 223 -13.18 18.04 -17.51
CA THR A 223 -13.11 17.18 -18.69
C THR A 223 -12.29 15.92 -18.41
N LEU A 224 -12.31 15.44 -17.16
CA LEU A 224 -11.71 14.14 -16.83
C LEU A 224 -12.46 13.05 -17.57
N GLU A 225 -11.73 12.27 -18.35
CA GLU A 225 -12.25 11.17 -19.13
C GLU A 225 -12.26 9.87 -18.30
N PRO A 226 -13.19 8.95 -18.57
CA PRO A 226 -13.15 7.60 -18.01
C PRO A 226 -11.87 6.89 -18.43
N TYR A 227 -11.14 6.39 -17.45
CA TYR A 227 -9.97 5.54 -17.63
C TYR A 227 -10.10 4.37 -16.66
N LEU A 228 -9.98 3.13 -17.15
CA LEU A 228 -10.07 1.92 -16.32
C LEU A 228 -11.35 1.90 -15.43
N GLY A 229 -12.50 2.22 -16.02
CA GLY A 229 -13.79 2.22 -15.33
C GLY A 229 -13.98 3.26 -14.23
N ALA A 230 -13.12 4.29 -14.12
CA ALA A 230 -13.28 5.40 -13.17
C ALA A 230 -12.78 6.73 -13.78
N TYR A 231 -12.94 7.84 -13.05
CA TYR A 231 -12.39 9.16 -13.45
C TYR A 231 -10.97 9.41 -12.95
N GLY A 232 -10.40 8.43 -12.26
CA GLY A 232 -9.01 8.39 -11.84
C GLY A 232 -8.74 7.23 -10.90
N HIS A 233 -7.48 6.83 -10.79
CA HIS A 233 -7.02 5.71 -9.99
C HIS A 233 -5.96 6.18 -9.02
N LEU A 234 -6.16 5.94 -7.74
CA LEU A 234 -5.21 6.31 -6.69
C LEU A 234 -4.58 5.04 -6.11
N VAL A 235 -3.27 4.89 -6.28
CA VAL A 235 -2.48 3.85 -5.61
C VAL A 235 -1.70 4.48 -4.48
N ALA A 236 -1.74 3.88 -3.30
CA ALA A 236 -0.96 4.32 -2.14
C ALA A 236 -0.02 3.19 -1.68
N LEU A 237 1.24 3.51 -1.47
CA LEU A 237 2.28 2.57 -1.05
C LEU A 237 2.98 3.08 0.21
N ARG A 238 3.13 2.24 1.23
CA ARG A 238 3.91 2.61 2.42
C ARG A 238 5.39 2.76 2.07
N GLU A 239 6.01 3.86 2.47
CA GLU A 239 7.45 4.05 2.25
C GLU A 239 8.26 2.97 2.99
N GLY A 240 9.34 2.48 2.37
CA GLY A 240 10.19 1.42 2.90
C GLY A 240 9.83 0.05 2.32
N ASP A 241 8.74 -0.56 2.79
CA ASP A 241 8.36 -1.91 2.35
C ASP A 241 7.37 -1.95 1.17
N LEU A 242 6.87 -0.78 0.76
CA LEU A 242 5.90 -0.62 -0.32
C LEU A 242 4.63 -1.44 -0.11
N ALA A 243 4.20 -1.61 1.14
CA ALA A 243 2.92 -2.22 1.44
C ALA A 243 1.79 -1.49 0.68
N TYR A 244 0.97 -2.27 -0.03
CA TYR A 244 -0.07 -1.75 -0.91
C TYR A 244 -1.30 -1.39 -0.08
N LEU A 245 -1.78 -0.16 -0.24
CA LEU A 245 -3.01 0.31 0.40
C LEU A 245 -4.19 0.15 -0.54
N HIS A 246 -5.27 -0.39 0.01
CA HIS A 246 -6.55 -0.48 -0.67
C HIS A 246 -7.21 0.89 -0.70
N VAL A 247 -7.61 1.34 -1.89
CA VAL A 247 -8.24 2.64 -2.10
C VAL A 247 -9.51 2.41 -2.92
N HIS A 248 -10.63 2.96 -2.45
CA HIS A 248 -11.91 2.88 -3.15
C HIS A 248 -12.25 4.22 -3.79
N PRO A 249 -12.46 4.30 -5.11
CA PRO A 249 -13.05 5.50 -5.70
C PRO A 249 -14.46 5.69 -5.16
N GLU A 250 -14.80 6.94 -4.85
CA GLU A 250 -16.14 7.35 -4.46
C GLU A 250 -16.89 7.97 -5.65
N GLY A 251 -18.22 7.96 -5.58
CA GLY A 251 -19.09 8.49 -6.61
C GLY A 251 -19.56 7.44 -7.61
N ALA A 252 -20.35 7.89 -8.60
CA ALA A 252 -20.89 7.00 -9.63
C ALA A 252 -19.81 6.65 -10.65
N ALA A 253 -19.68 5.36 -10.95
CA ALA A 253 -18.85 4.90 -12.06
C ALA A 253 -19.34 5.52 -13.39
N PRO A 254 -18.43 5.81 -14.33
CA PRO A 254 -18.80 6.23 -15.67
C PRO A 254 -19.67 5.16 -16.35
N THR A 255 -20.72 5.61 -17.03
CA THR A 255 -21.66 4.74 -17.75
C THR A 255 -21.28 4.53 -19.22
N GLY A 256 -20.27 5.26 -19.70
CA GLY A 256 -19.72 5.15 -21.04
C GLY A 256 -18.48 6.04 -21.21
N PRO A 257 -17.70 5.84 -22.28
CA PRO A 257 -16.40 6.49 -22.48
C PRO A 257 -16.50 8.00 -22.73
N ASP A 258 -17.66 8.50 -23.18
CA ASP A 258 -17.86 9.92 -23.50
C ASP A 258 -18.36 10.75 -22.30
N GLN A 259 -18.58 10.11 -21.15
CA GLN A 259 -19.06 10.80 -19.95
C GLN A 259 -17.87 11.47 -19.26
N LEU A 260 -17.89 12.80 -19.17
CA LEU A 260 -16.83 13.57 -18.51
C LEU A 260 -17.16 13.87 -17.04
N SER A 261 -16.13 14.09 -16.22
CA SER A 261 -16.24 14.48 -14.82
C SER A 261 -15.14 15.48 -14.41
N GLY A 262 -15.02 15.72 -13.11
CA GLY A 262 -14.05 16.64 -12.51
C GLY A 262 -14.69 17.93 -11.99
N PRO A 263 -13.90 18.79 -11.32
CA PRO A 263 -12.45 18.68 -11.13
C PRO A 263 -12.00 17.74 -10.01
N ASP A 264 -12.95 17.27 -9.20
CA ASP A 264 -12.67 16.51 -7.99
C ASP A 264 -12.95 15.01 -8.20
N VAL A 265 -11.99 14.18 -7.79
CA VAL A 265 -12.13 12.72 -7.69
C VAL A 265 -11.89 12.33 -6.23
N GLN A 266 -12.87 11.65 -5.63
CA GLN A 266 -12.85 11.30 -4.21
C GLN A 266 -12.48 9.83 -4.03
N PHE A 267 -11.76 9.53 -2.96
CA PHE A 267 -11.31 8.20 -2.62
C PHE A 267 -11.47 7.94 -1.11
N ALA A 268 -12.10 6.83 -0.76
CA ALA A 268 -12.12 6.32 0.61
C ALA A 268 -10.91 5.40 0.84
N THR A 269 -10.12 5.67 1.87
CA THR A 269 -9.02 4.80 2.28
C THR A 269 -8.70 4.94 3.77
N SER A 270 -7.93 4.02 4.33
CA SER A 270 -7.42 4.07 5.70
C SER A 270 -5.99 3.53 5.69
N ALA A 271 -5.09 4.20 6.41
CA ALA A 271 -3.75 3.68 6.59
C ALA A 271 -3.76 2.52 7.60
N PRO A 272 -3.18 1.36 7.27
CA PRO A 272 -3.12 0.24 8.20
C PRO A 272 -2.19 0.51 9.39
N THR A 273 -1.19 1.38 9.20
CA THR A 273 -0.24 1.78 10.25
C THR A 273 0.16 3.24 10.10
N PRO A 274 0.61 3.90 11.19
CA PRO A 274 1.25 5.20 11.07
C PRO A 274 2.51 5.11 10.21
N GLY A 275 2.87 6.18 9.53
CA GLY A 275 4.07 6.23 8.68
C GLY A 275 3.88 7.02 7.41
N ARG A 276 4.90 7.05 6.56
CA ARG A 276 4.88 7.76 5.29
C ARG A 276 4.31 6.91 4.17
N TYR A 277 3.53 7.53 3.29
CA TYR A 277 2.91 6.90 2.13
C TYR A 277 3.21 7.71 0.88
N LEU A 278 3.50 6.99 -0.20
CA LEU A 278 3.70 7.49 -1.55
C LEU A 278 2.44 7.20 -2.35
N LEU A 279 1.82 8.24 -2.90
CA LEU A 279 0.55 8.11 -3.61
C LEU A 279 0.73 8.51 -5.07
N TYR A 280 0.06 7.78 -5.96
CA TYR A 280 0.13 7.96 -7.40
C TYR A 280 -1.30 8.02 -7.94
N PHE A 281 -1.67 9.14 -8.55
CA PHE A 281 -2.99 9.38 -9.11
C PHE A 281 -2.93 9.39 -10.63
N ASP A 282 -3.48 8.36 -11.26
CA ASP A 282 -3.66 8.30 -12.71
C ASP A 282 -4.98 8.98 -13.10
N PHE A 283 -4.94 9.86 -14.09
CA PHE A 283 -6.13 10.49 -14.69
C PHE A 283 -5.96 10.65 -16.19
N GLN A 284 -7.08 10.76 -16.90
CA GLN A 284 -7.08 10.92 -18.36
C GLN A 284 -7.78 12.20 -18.78
N VAL A 285 -7.15 12.95 -19.67
CA VAL A 285 -7.67 14.15 -20.32
C VAL A 285 -7.12 14.21 -21.74
N ASP A 286 -7.93 14.63 -22.71
CA ASP A 286 -7.53 14.74 -24.12
C ASP A 286 -6.95 13.43 -24.71
N GLY A 287 -7.44 12.27 -24.24
CA GLY A 287 -6.97 10.94 -24.63
C GLY A 287 -5.60 10.55 -24.08
N GLN A 288 -5.02 11.33 -23.16
CA GLN A 288 -3.70 11.10 -22.56
C GLN A 288 -3.82 10.79 -21.08
N VAL A 289 -3.11 9.75 -20.64
CA VAL A 289 -3.01 9.38 -19.22
C VAL A 289 -1.84 10.12 -18.60
N HIS A 290 -2.08 10.73 -17.45
CA HIS A 290 -1.11 11.43 -16.62
C HIS A 290 -1.10 10.82 -15.23
N THR A 291 0.06 10.84 -14.57
CA THR A 291 0.22 10.36 -13.19
C THR A 291 0.75 11.51 -12.34
N ALA A 292 0.01 11.90 -11.32
CA ALA A 292 0.46 12.85 -10.29
C ALA A 292 0.96 12.10 -9.05
N GLU A 293 2.00 12.60 -8.40
CA GLU A 293 2.64 11.95 -7.27
C GLU A 293 2.57 12.78 -5.98
N PHE A 294 2.19 12.15 -4.86
CA PHE A 294 2.08 12.79 -3.56
C PHE A 294 2.84 12.01 -2.49
N VAL A 295 3.14 12.70 -1.39
CA VAL A 295 3.72 12.10 -0.19
C VAL A 295 2.94 12.59 1.01
N LEU A 296 2.30 11.67 1.71
CA LEU A 296 1.56 11.94 2.94
C LEU A 296 2.19 11.22 4.12
N ASP A 297 2.08 11.81 5.31
CA ASP A 297 2.34 11.10 6.57
C ASP A 297 0.99 10.73 7.19
N ALA A 298 0.78 9.45 7.48
CA ALA A 298 -0.37 8.98 8.23
C ALA A 298 -0.07 9.04 9.73
N ALA A 299 -0.85 9.83 10.46
CA ALA A 299 -0.78 9.89 11.91
C ALA A 299 -1.50 8.68 12.54
N GLY A 300 -0.95 8.19 13.65
CA GLY A 300 -1.67 7.29 14.54
C GLY A 300 -2.82 8.01 15.25
N PRO A 301 -3.69 7.29 15.98
CA PRO A 301 -4.61 7.93 16.91
C PRO A 301 -3.73 8.74 17.87
N ALA A 302 -3.95 10.05 17.96
CA ALA A 302 -3.25 10.85 18.95
C ALA A 302 -3.50 10.20 20.32
N ASP A 303 -2.45 9.83 21.04
CA ASP A 303 -2.54 9.58 22.47
C ASP A 303 -3.13 10.85 23.07
N SER A 304 -4.42 10.80 23.37
CA SER A 304 -5.13 11.87 24.04
C SER A 304 -4.62 11.90 25.47
N THR A 305 -3.44 12.51 25.65
CA THR A 305 -2.99 12.95 26.96
C THR A 305 -4.06 13.92 27.45
N PRO A 306 -4.79 13.62 28.53
CA PRO A 306 -5.79 14.54 29.05
C PRO A 306 -5.09 15.85 29.38
N ALA A 307 -5.51 16.94 28.76
CA ALA A 307 -5.08 18.27 29.14
C ALA A 307 -5.30 18.42 30.65
N ALA A 308 -4.24 18.71 31.40
CA ALA A 308 -4.33 18.97 32.83
C ALA A 308 -5.36 20.08 33.05
N PRO A 309 -6.27 19.93 34.02
CA PRO A 309 -7.30 20.94 34.26
C PRO A 309 -6.62 22.26 34.63
N THR A 310 -6.82 23.27 33.80
CA THR A 310 -6.44 24.65 34.11
C THR A 310 -7.14 25.09 35.38
N THR A 311 -6.37 25.28 36.44
CA THR A 311 -6.83 25.86 37.70
C THR A 311 -7.28 27.30 37.44
N THR A 312 -8.59 27.53 37.37
CA THR A 312 -9.16 28.88 37.35
C THR A 312 -8.93 29.53 38.71
N ALA A 313 -8.10 30.57 38.75
CA ALA A 313 -7.93 31.43 39.92
C ALA A 313 -9.26 32.16 40.22
N PRO A 314 -9.66 32.35 41.49
CA PRO A 314 -10.89 33.06 41.82
C PRO A 314 -10.77 34.55 41.47
N ALA A 315 -11.79 35.08 40.78
CA ALA A 315 -11.91 36.49 40.46
C ALA A 315 -12.05 37.35 41.73
N ALA A 316 -11.35 38.48 41.77
CA ALA A 316 -11.46 39.49 42.82
C ALA A 316 -12.86 40.16 42.83
N PRO A 317 -13.42 40.48 44.00
CA PRO A 317 -14.74 41.12 44.09
C PRO A 317 -14.69 42.59 43.62
N ALA A 318 -15.72 42.99 42.87
CA ALA A 318 -15.91 44.33 42.35
C ALA A 318 -16.21 45.37 43.46
N PRO A 319 -15.82 46.65 43.28
CA PRO A 319 -16.08 47.71 44.26
C PRO A 319 -17.57 48.09 44.29
N SER A 320 -18.09 48.28 45.51
CA SER A 320 -19.46 48.73 45.79
C SER A 320 -19.63 50.22 45.49
N ASP A 321 -20.62 50.56 44.67
CA ASP A 321 -21.09 51.92 44.48
C ASP A 321 -21.73 52.47 45.77
N ALA A 322 -21.16 53.57 46.26
CA ALA A 322 -21.70 54.36 47.34
C ALA A 322 -22.61 55.45 46.75
N HIS A 323 -23.91 55.41 47.06
CA HIS A 323 -24.78 56.58 47.01
C HIS A 323 -25.06 57.03 48.45
N GLY A 324 -24.61 58.25 48.78
CA GLY A 324 -24.85 58.88 50.07
C GLY A 324 -26.22 59.55 50.17
N GLY A 325 -26.57 59.93 51.39
CA GLY A 325 -27.56 60.99 51.64
C GLY A 325 -28.47 60.75 52.84
N HIS A 326 -28.10 61.43 53.94
CA HIS A 326 -28.89 61.82 55.13
C HIS A 326 -29.02 60.82 56.29
#